data_AF-V7CAK0-F1
#
_entry.id   AF-V7CAK0-F1
#
_cell.length_a   1.000
_cell.length_b   1.000
_cell.length_c   1.000
_cell.angle_alpha   90.00
_cell.angle_beta   90.00
_cell.angle_gamma   90.00
#
_symmetry.space_group_name_H-M   'P 1'
#
loop_
_entity.id
_entity.type
_entity.pdbx_description
1 polymer ?
#
loop_
_entity_poly.entity_id
_entity_poly.type
_entity_poly.pdbx_seq_one_letter_code
_entity_poly.pdbx_strand_id
1 'polypeptide(L)'
;MSMKSKGGAAELSARNVLQRKWALLLCVASFCAGMFFTNRIWSMPEYIEISGTSEIERIKLNSDGCNLNPVARPSSNYSKVEVSNTQNVVKNDVKRPRKSETIESSTRRKYFMVIGINTAFSSRKRRDSVRTTWMPRANERQKLEEEKGIIIRFVIGHSSTSGGILDKAIEAEEKLHADFLRLNHVEGYLELSAKTKTYFSTAVALWDAEFYVKVDDDVHVNLATLGLTLSMHRMKPRVYVGCMKSGPVLAQKGVKYHEPEYWKFGEVGNKYFRHATGQLYAISKDLATYISINQDVLHKYANEDVSLGSWFIGLDVDHVDDRRMCCGTPPDCEWKAQAGNVCVASFDWKCSGICRSVERMKEVHLRCGEDENALWSAAL
;
A
#
# COMPACT_ATOMS: atom_id res chain seq x y z
N MET A 1 -36.97 73.61 40.52
CA MET A 1 -37.32 73.50 39.09
C MET A 1 -37.76 72.04 38.86
N SER A 2 -39.05 71.71 38.92
CA SER A 2 -39.97 71.64 37.77
C SER A 2 -39.31 71.13 36.48
N MET A 3 -39.50 69.85 36.12
CA MET A 3 -40.54 69.42 35.16
C MET A 3 -40.64 67.89 35.09
N LYS A 4 -41.90 67.44 34.91
CA LYS A 4 -42.36 66.07 34.67
C LYS A 4 -42.00 65.59 33.26
N SER A 5 -41.91 64.27 33.09
CA SER A 5 -42.70 63.57 32.05
C SER A 5 -42.95 62.10 32.44
N LYS A 6 -44.16 61.63 32.16
CA LYS A 6 -44.79 60.35 32.49
C LYS A 6 -44.75 59.39 31.29
N GLY A 7 -44.93 58.10 31.60
CA GLY A 7 -45.41 57.04 30.70
C GLY A 7 -44.31 56.05 30.33
N GLY A 8 -44.44 54.73 30.41
CA GLY A 8 -45.56 53.82 30.69
C GLY A 8 -44.98 52.39 30.56
N ALA A 9 -45.19 51.53 31.55
CA ALA A 9 -45.92 50.26 31.41
C ALA A 9 -45.45 49.34 30.25
N ALA A 10 -44.75 48.26 30.60
CA ALA A 10 -45.05 46.88 30.18
C ALA A 10 -43.83 45.98 30.40
N GLU A 11 -43.91 45.22 31.49
CA GLU A 11 -43.26 43.94 31.69
C GLU A 11 -43.42 43.05 30.45
N LEU A 12 -42.32 42.53 29.87
CA LEU A 12 -42.32 41.29 29.07
C LEU A 12 -40.89 40.80 28.85
N SER A 13 -40.54 39.79 29.62
CA SER A 13 -39.35 38.95 29.48
C SER A 13 -39.39 38.20 28.14
N ALA A 14 -38.58 38.63 27.17
CA ALA A 14 -38.41 37.93 25.90
C ALA A 14 -37.45 36.74 26.08
N ARG A 15 -37.98 35.61 26.56
CA ARG A 15 -37.34 34.30 26.42
C ARG A 15 -37.48 33.83 24.97
N ASN A 16 -36.40 33.85 24.20
CA ASN A 16 -36.31 33.17 22.91
C ASN A 16 -36.33 31.65 23.10
N VAL A 17 -37.53 31.08 23.27
CA VAL A 17 -37.76 29.64 23.14
C VAL A 17 -38.01 29.36 21.66
N LEU A 18 -36.97 28.93 20.95
CA LEU A 18 -37.10 28.39 19.61
C LEU A 18 -38.07 27.20 19.70
N GLN A 19 -39.29 27.38 19.18
CA GLN A 19 -40.35 26.38 19.26
C GLN A 19 -39.81 25.04 18.71
N ARG A 20 -39.97 23.95 19.46
CA ARG A 20 -39.48 22.59 19.12
C ARG A 20 -39.78 22.14 17.68
N LYS A 21 -40.81 22.72 17.06
CA LYS A 21 -41.18 22.53 15.64
C LYS A 21 -40.19 23.16 14.65
N TRP A 22 -39.61 24.32 14.97
CA TRP A 22 -38.59 24.99 14.16
C TRP A 22 -37.23 24.29 14.23
N ALA A 23 -36.87 23.75 15.39
CA ALA A 23 -35.66 22.92 15.53
C ALA A 23 -35.75 21.66 14.66
N LEU A 24 -36.90 20.98 14.65
CA LEU A 24 -37.13 19.81 13.78
C LEU A 24 -37.08 20.18 12.30
N LEU A 25 -37.68 21.30 11.91
CA LEU A 25 -37.61 21.82 10.54
C LEU A 25 -36.17 22.13 10.10
N LEU A 26 -35.37 22.75 10.97
CA LEU A 26 -33.95 23.02 10.69
C LEU A 26 -33.12 21.73 10.58
N CYS A 27 -33.39 20.73 11.43
CA CYS A 27 -32.72 19.43 11.34
C CYS A 27 -33.07 18.68 10.04
N VAL A 28 -34.35 18.67 9.65
CA VAL A 28 -34.79 18.04 8.39
C VAL A 28 -34.23 18.81 7.18
N ALA A 29 -34.22 20.14 7.21
CA ALA A 29 -33.63 20.94 6.15
C ALA A 29 -32.12 20.69 6.00
N SER A 30 -31.39 20.58 7.11
CA SER A 30 -29.95 20.26 7.11
C SER A 30 -29.67 18.84 6.60
N PHE A 31 -30.52 17.86 6.97
CA PHE A 31 -30.42 16.49 6.45
C PHE A 31 -30.69 16.42 4.95
N CYS A 32 -31.74 17.09 4.46
CA CYS A 32 -32.06 17.16 3.04
C CYS A 32 -30.95 17.89 2.26
N ALA A 33 -30.40 19.00 2.77
CA ALA A 33 -29.26 19.67 2.16
C ALA A 33 -28.03 18.74 2.10
N GLY A 34 -27.74 18.01 3.18
CA GLY A 34 -26.68 16.99 3.22
C GLY A 34 -26.84 15.93 2.14
N MET A 35 -28.07 15.45 1.90
CA MET A 35 -28.36 14.48 0.82
C MET A 35 -28.20 15.07 -0.58
N PHE A 36 -28.50 16.35 -0.79
CA PHE A 36 -28.26 17.01 -2.08
C PHE A 36 -26.78 17.25 -2.36
N PHE A 37 -25.96 17.53 -1.34
CA PHE A 37 -24.51 17.70 -1.50
C PHE A 37 -23.76 16.36 -1.67
N THR A 38 -24.18 15.29 -0.99
CA THR A 38 -23.55 13.97 -1.16
C THR A 38 -23.90 13.33 -2.51
N ASN A 39 -25.11 13.54 -3.03
CA ASN A 39 -25.49 13.04 -4.36
C ASN A 39 -24.88 13.81 -5.53
N ARG A 40 -24.32 15.01 -5.31
CA ARG A 40 -23.69 15.82 -6.37
C ARG A 40 -22.17 15.68 -6.44
N ILE A 41 -21.52 15.18 -5.38
CA ILE A 41 -20.06 14.96 -5.34
C ILE A 41 -19.64 13.65 -6.05
N TRP A 42 -20.59 12.78 -6.40
CA TRP A 42 -20.32 11.56 -7.16
C TRP A 42 -20.95 11.55 -8.55
N SER A 43 -20.59 12.55 -9.36
CA SER A 43 -20.68 12.44 -10.81
C SER A 43 -19.26 12.50 -11.37
N MET A 44 -18.74 11.34 -11.75
CA MET A 44 -17.49 11.20 -12.50
C MET A 44 -17.61 12.01 -13.80
N PRO A 45 -16.70 12.96 -14.08
CA PRO A 45 -16.57 13.47 -15.44
C PRO A 45 -15.92 12.37 -16.28
N GLU A 46 -16.62 11.97 -17.33
CA GLU A 46 -16.10 11.19 -18.45
C GLU A 46 -14.95 11.99 -19.08
N TYR A 47 -13.72 11.46 -19.07
CA TYR A 47 -12.59 12.18 -19.66
C TYR A 47 -12.53 11.91 -21.17
N ILE A 48 -12.44 13.00 -21.93
CA ILE A 48 -12.08 12.99 -23.34
C ILE A 48 -10.55 12.89 -23.40
N GLU A 49 -10.06 11.84 -24.07
CA GLU A 49 -8.65 11.61 -24.32
C GLU A 49 -8.22 12.45 -25.53
N ILE A 50 -7.42 13.50 -25.31
CA ILE A 50 -6.78 14.23 -26.41
C ILE A 50 -5.58 13.39 -26.85
N SER A 51 -5.74 12.68 -27.96
CA SER A 51 -4.63 12.09 -28.71
C SER A 51 -3.73 13.20 -29.24
N GLY A 52 -2.59 13.40 -28.58
CA GLY A 52 -1.49 14.20 -29.10
C GLY A 52 -0.57 13.32 -29.95
N THR A 53 -0.75 13.36 -31.26
CA THR A 53 0.25 12.91 -32.24
C THR A 53 1.58 13.62 -31.99
N SER A 54 2.64 12.89 -31.66
CA SER A 54 3.99 13.43 -31.58
C SER A 54 4.56 13.58 -32.98
N GLU A 55 4.51 14.80 -33.51
CA GLU A 55 5.31 15.19 -34.66
C GLU A 55 6.75 15.46 -34.18
N ILE A 56 7.69 14.74 -34.78
CA ILE A 56 9.12 14.77 -34.46
C ILE A 56 9.72 16.05 -35.03
N GLU A 57 10.04 17.03 -34.19
CA GLU A 57 10.93 18.11 -34.57
C GLU A 57 12.37 17.79 -34.13
N ARG A 58 13.21 17.53 -35.13
CA ARG A 58 14.66 17.36 -35.01
C ARG A 58 15.30 18.64 -34.50
N ILE A 59 15.73 18.67 -33.24
CA ILE A 59 16.71 19.66 -32.77
C ILE A 59 18.11 19.15 -33.13
N LYS A 60 18.75 19.86 -34.06
CA LYS A 60 20.17 19.72 -34.43
C LYS A 60 21.04 19.96 -33.19
N LEU A 61 21.79 18.94 -32.79
CA LEU A 61 22.95 19.09 -31.90
C LEU A 61 24.06 19.79 -32.68
N ASN A 62 24.31 21.06 -32.37
CA ASN A 62 25.56 21.71 -32.71
C ASN A 62 26.64 21.17 -31.77
N SER A 63 27.64 20.53 -32.38
CA SER A 63 28.90 20.17 -31.77
C SER A 63 29.75 21.44 -31.65
N ASP A 64 29.97 21.91 -30.42
CA ASP A 64 31.10 22.75 -30.09
C ASP A 64 31.85 22.12 -28.91
N GLY A 65 33.15 21.93 -29.14
CA GLY A 65 33.97 20.92 -28.49
C GLY A 65 34.59 21.36 -27.16
N CYS A 66 34.87 20.34 -26.34
CA CYS A 66 35.86 20.43 -25.27
C CYS A 66 37.03 19.51 -25.64
N ASN A 67 38.10 20.12 -26.14
CA ASN A 67 39.40 19.49 -26.39
C ASN A 67 40.00 18.93 -25.10
N LEU A 68 40.43 17.68 -25.15
CA LEU A 68 41.34 17.08 -24.18
C LEU A 68 42.77 17.37 -24.63
N ASN A 69 43.55 18.07 -23.79
CA ASN A 69 45.01 18.00 -23.82
C ASN A 69 45.49 17.58 -22.43
N PRO A 70 46.31 16.51 -22.31
CA PRO A 70 46.99 16.17 -21.07
C PRO A 70 48.29 16.98 -20.98
N VAL A 71 48.71 17.38 -19.77
CA VAL A 71 50.13 17.41 -19.31
C VAL A 71 50.28 18.11 -17.94
N ALA A 72 51.18 17.52 -17.14
CA ALA A 72 51.96 18.04 -16.01
C ALA A 72 51.39 17.97 -14.57
N ARG A 73 52.08 17.14 -13.77
CA ARG A 73 52.08 17.06 -12.30
C ARG A 73 52.53 18.36 -11.65
N PRO A 74 52.13 18.58 -10.38
CA PRO A 74 53.08 19.03 -9.38
C PRO A 74 53.17 18.06 -8.19
N SER A 75 54.41 17.77 -7.82
CA SER A 75 54.85 17.25 -6.53
C SER A 75 54.74 18.33 -5.44
N SER A 76 54.17 18.01 -4.28
CA SER A 76 54.83 18.18 -2.97
C SER A 76 53.84 18.02 -1.80
N ASN A 77 54.10 17.00 -0.98
CA ASN A 77 53.98 16.92 0.48
C ASN A 77 52.97 17.84 1.21
N TYR A 78 51.92 17.24 1.79
CA TYR A 78 51.46 17.65 3.11
C TYR A 78 50.97 16.43 3.93
N SER A 79 51.41 16.44 5.18
CA SER A 79 51.34 15.48 6.28
C SER A 79 50.10 14.58 6.44
N LYS A 80 50.38 13.29 6.70
CA LYS A 80 49.50 12.35 7.44
C LYS A 80 49.09 12.98 8.78
N VAL A 81 47.79 13.12 9.00
CA VAL A 81 47.20 13.24 10.34
C VAL A 81 46.20 12.10 10.48
N GLU A 82 46.55 11.12 11.31
CA GLU A 82 45.61 10.11 11.83
C GLU A 82 44.60 10.81 12.74
N VAL A 83 43.31 10.55 12.55
CA VAL A 83 42.29 10.84 13.56
C VAL A 83 41.59 9.53 13.90
N SER A 84 41.91 9.08 15.10
CA SER A 84 41.45 7.85 15.74
C SER A 84 39.96 7.87 16.08
N ASN A 85 39.40 6.66 16.12
CA ASN A 85 38.10 6.26 16.65
C ASN A 85 37.55 7.12 17.79
N THR A 86 36.29 7.54 17.65
CA THR A 86 35.43 7.96 18.76
C THR A 86 34.13 7.15 18.76
N GLN A 87 34.20 5.97 19.38
CA GLN A 87 33.07 5.38 20.08
C GLN A 87 33.05 5.94 21.52
N ASN A 88 31.84 6.15 22.05
CA ASN A 88 31.47 6.36 23.46
C ASN A 88 31.28 7.82 23.94
N VAL A 89 30.02 8.26 23.99
CA VAL A 89 29.33 8.88 25.15
C VAL A 89 27.83 8.66 24.84
N VAL A 90 26.92 8.06 25.63
CA VAL A 90 26.64 8.07 27.08
C VAL A 90 26.00 6.72 27.45
N LYS A 91 26.60 5.98 28.38
CA LYS A 91 25.89 5.01 29.24
C LYS A 91 25.55 5.73 30.53
N ASN A 92 24.30 5.67 30.98
CA ASN A 92 23.89 5.50 32.38
C ASN A 92 22.35 5.58 32.48
N ASP A 93 21.69 4.43 32.44
CA ASP A 93 20.72 4.06 33.49
C ASP A 93 20.27 2.60 33.30
N VAL A 94 20.90 1.69 34.05
CA VAL A 94 20.41 0.32 34.23
C VAL A 94 20.58 -0.05 35.71
N LYS A 95 19.46 -0.26 36.41
CA LYS A 95 19.36 -1.24 37.51
C LYS A 95 17.94 -1.79 37.66
N ARG A 96 17.69 -2.98 37.08
CA ARG A 96 17.49 -4.22 37.87
C ARG A 96 17.33 -5.45 36.95
N PRO A 97 17.84 -6.63 37.38
CA PRO A 97 17.84 -7.82 36.56
C PRO A 97 16.50 -8.57 36.71
N ARG A 98 15.89 -8.96 35.60
CA ARG A 98 14.97 -10.10 35.59
C ARG A 98 15.74 -11.32 35.09
N LYS A 99 15.58 -12.39 35.85
CA LYS A 99 16.18 -13.70 35.68
C LYS A 99 16.15 -14.12 34.21
N SER A 100 17.31 -14.60 33.75
CA SER A 100 17.43 -15.41 32.54
C SER A 100 16.58 -16.66 32.72
N GLU A 101 15.30 -16.57 32.39
CA GLU A 101 14.57 -17.73 31.93
C GLU A 101 15.14 -18.06 30.57
N THR A 102 15.79 -19.23 30.50
CA THR A 102 16.14 -19.89 29.26
C THR A 102 14.84 -20.04 28.47
N ILE A 103 14.56 -19.10 27.57
CA ILE A 103 13.47 -19.25 26.61
C ILE A 103 13.89 -20.43 25.75
N GLU A 104 13.27 -21.58 26.00
CA GLU A 104 13.23 -22.65 25.00
C GLU A 104 12.82 -21.98 23.69
N SER A 105 13.78 -21.85 22.79
CA SER A 105 13.54 -21.40 21.43
C SER A 105 12.66 -22.48 20.79
N SER A 106 11.35 -22.39 20.99
CA SER A 106 10.41 -23.10 20.15
C SER A 106 10.68 -22.60 18.74
N THR A 107 11.31 -23.44 17.92
CA THR A 107 11.62 -23.11 16.55
C THR A 107 10.29 -22.82 15.86
N ARG A 108 10.04 -21.53 15.58
CA ARG A 108 8.82 -21.11 14.89
C ARG A 108 8.72 -21.88 13.58
N ARG A 109 7.53 -22.35 13.26
CA ARG A 109 7.26 -23.01 11.98
C ARG A 109 7.69 -22.07 10.85
N LYS A 110 8.45 -22.62 9.90
CA LYS A 110 8.83 -21.90 8.68
C LYS A 110 7.70 -21.98 7.66
N TYR A 111 7.44 -20.86 7.01
CA TYR A 111 6.46 -20.70 5.95
C TYR A 111 7.19 -20.33 4.66
N PHE A 112 6.60 -20.68 3.52
CA PHE A 112 7.12 -20.27 2.23
C PHE A 112 6.82 -18.79 1.97
N MET A 113 5.55 -18.38 2.08
CA MET A 113 5.18 -16.98 1.91
C MET A 113 3.97 -16.56 2.76
N VAL A 114 3.94 -15.28 3.12
CA VAL A 114 2.80 -14.62 3.76
C VAL A 114 2.23 -13.59 2.81
N ILE A 115 0.96 -13.72 2.43
CA ILE A 115 0.22 -12.84 1.54
C ILE A 115 -0.74 -11.99 2.36
N GLY A 116 -0.51 -10.68 2.35
CA GLY A 116 -1.37 -9.68 2.93
C GLY A 116 -2.19 -8.97 1.85
N ILE A 117 -3.51 -9.15 1.90
CA ILE A 117 -4.44 -8.48 0.99
C ILE A 117 -4.92 -7.19 1.66
N ASN A 118 -4.35 -6.05 1.27
CA ASN A 118 -4.76 -4.75 1.81
C ASN A 118 -6.21 -4.44 1.39
N THR A 119 -7.06 -4.20 2.40
CA THR A 119 -8.49 -3.93 2.22
C THR A 119 -8.95 -2.75 3.09
N ALA A 120 -10.18 -2.29 2.92
CA ALA A 120 -10.77 -1.22 3.74
C ALA A 120 -12.13 -1.64 4.34
N PHE A 121 -12.64 -0.87 5.30
CA PHE A 121 -13.96 -1.11 5.89
C PHE A 121 -15.08 -1.18 4.84
N SER A 122 -15.02 -0.33 3.82
CA SER A 122 -16.00 -0.27 2.73
C SER A 122 -15.88 -1.44 1.74
N SER A 123 -14.79 -2.19 1.75
CA SER A 123 -14.47 -3.22 0.76
C SER A 123 -15.08 -4.60 1.01
N ARG A 124 -16.15 -4.70 1.82
CA ARG A 124 -16.75 -6.01 2.15
C ARG A 124 -17.05 -6.87 0.91
N LYS A 125 -17.73 -6.29 -0.08
CA LYS A 125 -18.07 -6.99 -1.33
C LYS A 125 -16.84 -7.41 -2.14
N ARG A 126 -15.75 -6.64 -2.08
CA ARG A 126 -14.49 -7.01 -2.75
C ARG A 126 -13.85 -8.22 -2.08
N ARG A 127 -13.79 -8.25 -0.74
CA ARG A 127 -13.32 -9.42 0.00
C ARG A 127 -14.12 -10.66 -0.34
N ASP A 128 -15.45 -10.54 -0.39
CA ASP A 128 -16.31 -11.66 -0.78
C ASP A 128 -16.04 -12.11 -2.23
N SER A 129 -15.76 -11.19 -3.16
CA SER A 129 -15.35 -11.54 -4.53
C SER A 129 -14.00 -12.27 -4.59
N VAL A 130 -13.03 -11.89 -3.75
CA VAL A 130 -11.73 -12.57 -3.64
C VAL A 130 -11.89 -13.98 -3.07
N ARG A 131 -12.68 -14.14 -1.99
CA ARG A 131 -12.97 -15.45 -1.38
C ARG A 131 -13.73 -16.41 -2.29
N THR A 132 -14.54 -15.88 -3.21
CA THR A 132 -15.32 -16.69 -4.16
C THR A 132 -14.58 -16.97 -5.46
N THR A 133 -13.34 -16.49 -5.57
CA THR A 133 -12.47 -16.68 -6.74
C THR A 133 -11.13 -17.28 -6.32
N TRP A 134 -10.07 -16.48 -6.27
CA TRP A 134 -8.70 -17.00 -6.17
C TRP A 134 -8.21 -17.29 -4.75
N MET A 135 -8.89 -16.81 -3.70
CA MET A 135 -8.49 -17.07 -2.31
C MET A 135 -9.20 -18.32 -1.76
N PRO A 136 -8.47 -19.38 -1.38
CA PRO A 136 -9.07 -20.57 -0.76
C PRO A 136 -9.82 -20.25 0.53
N ARG A 137 -10.90 -20.98 0.80
CA ARG A 137 -11.79 -20.74 1.95
C ARG A 137 -11.62 -21.78 3.04
N ALA A 138 -11.81 -21.36 4.29
CA ALA A 138 -11.91 -22.23 5.47
C ALA A 138 -10.86 -23.36 5.48
N ASN A 139 -11.30 -24.62 5.34
CA ASN A 139 -10.45 -25.81 5.40
C ASN A 139 -9.38 -25.84 4.29
N GLU A 140 -9.66 -25.34 3.09
CA GLU A 140 -8.68 -25.30 2.01
C GLU A 140 -7.55 -24.31 2.31
N ARG A 141 -7.89 -23.19 2.96
CA ARG A 141 -6.89 -22.23 3.43
C ARG A 141 -6.04 -22.83 4.54
N GLN A 142 -6.64 -23.54 5.50
CA GLN A 142 -5.87 -24.24 6.53
C GLN A 142 -4.95 -25.30 5.92
N LYS A 143 -5.45 -26.11 4.99
CA LYS A 143 -4.66 -27.09 4.24
C LYS A 143 -3.50 -26.41 3.49
N LEU A 144 -3.74 -25.24 2.91
CA LEU A 144 -2.70 -24.47 2.21
C LEU A 144 -1.59 -24.00 3.18
N GLU A 145 -1.96 -23.55 4.37
CA GLU A 145 -1.02 -23.17 5.42
C GLU A 145 -0.21 -24.37 5.92
N GLU A 146 -0.86 -25.53 6.04
CA GLU A 146 -0.26 -26.76 6.56
C GLU A 146 0.62 -27.51 5.54
N GLU A 147 0.20 -27.59 4.28
CA GLU A 147 0.90 -28.40 3.26
C GLU A 147 1.86 -27.57 2.40
N LYS A 148 1.51 -26.32 2.10
CA LYS A 148 2.32 -25.45 1.23
C LYS A 148 3.04 -24.33 1.98
N GLY A 149 2.73 -24.14 3.27
CA GLY A 149 3.32 -23.07 4.06
C GLY A 149 2.97 -21.67 3.54
N ILE A 150 1.78 -21.49 2.96
CA ILE A 150 1.31 -20.20 2.44
C ILE A 150 0.23 -19.66 3.36
N ILE A 151 0.49 -18.50 3.96
CA ILE A 151 -0.47 -17.77 4.80
C ILE A 151 -1.13 -16.69 3.95
N ILE A 152 -2.47 -16.60 3.96
CA ILE A 152 -3.22 -15.55 3.25
C ILE A 152 -4.17 -14.86 4.23
N ARG A 153 -4.05 -13.55 4.40
CA ARG A 153 -4.92 -12.77 5.29
C ARG A 153 -5.34 -11.45 4.66
N PHE A 154 -6.59 -11.05 4.88
CA PHE A 154 -7.02 -9.67 4.64
C PHE A 154 -6.43 -8.75 5.71
N VAL A 155 -5.70 -7.74 5.29
CA VAL A 155 -4.98 -6.83 6.18
C VAL A 155 -5.81 -5.59 6.43
N ILE A 156 -6.17 -5.36 7.68
CA ILE A 156 -7.02 -4.24 8.08
C ILE A 156 -6.63 -3.71 9.46
N GLY A 157 -6.58 -2.39 9.60
CA GLY A 157 -6.44 -1.69 10.86
C GLY A 157 -7.77 -1.57 11.62
N HIS A 158 -7.81 -0.65 12.56
CA HIS A 158 -8.99 -0.30 13.32
C HIS A 158 -9.52 1.08 12.92
N SER A 159 -10.77 1.36 13.28
CA SER A 159 -11.35 2.67 13.03
C SER A 159 -10.77 3.71 14.00
N SER A 160 -10.95 5.00 13.70
CA SER A 160 -10.54 6.10 14.60
C SER A 160 -11.24 6.02 15.96
N THR A 161 -12.45 5.46 15.99
CA THR A 161 -13.22 5.22 17.21
C THR A 161 -13.16 3.74 17.54
N SER A 162 -12.13 3.33 18.28
CA SER A 162 -11.92 1.93 18.64
C SER A 162 -13.19 1.30 19.23
N GLY A 163 -13.58 0.13 18.69
CA GLY A 163 -14.82 -0.56 19.08
C GLY A 163 -16.11 0.04 18.48
N GLY A 164 -15.97 0.94 17.50
CA GLY A 164 -17.07 1.53 16.77
C GLY A 164 -17.79 0.53 15.85
N ILE A 165 -18.80 1.02 15.11
CA ILE A 165 -19.63 0.17 14.25
C ILE A 165 -18.82 -0.51 13.13
N LEU A 166 -17.81 0.17 12.59
CA LEU A 166 -16.93 -0.36 11.56
C LEU A 166 -16.07 -1.52 12.10
N ASP A 167 -15.52 -1.38 13.31
CA ASP A 167 -14.75 -2.45 13.95
C ASP A 167 -15.65 -3.66 14.28
N LYS A 168 -16.84 -3.44 14.82
CA LYS A 168 -17.82 -4.50 15.08
C LYS A 168 -18.25 -5.27 13.82
N ALA A 169 -18.36 -4.57 12.68
CA ALA A 169 -18.66 -5.22 11.41
C ALA A 169 -17.51 -6.16 10.97
N ILE A 170 -16.25 -5.75 11.19
CA ILE A 170 -15.10 -6.62 10.92
C ILE A 170 -15.03 -7.77 11.92
N GLU A 171 -15.30 -7.56 13.21
CA GLU A 171 -15.36 -8.63 14.21
C GLU A 171 -16.42 -9.68 13.86
N ALA A 172 -17.59 -9.27 13.36
CA ALA A 172 -18.63 -10.18 12.90
C ALA A 172 -18.18 -10.98 11.66
N GLU A 173 -17.44 -10.35 10.74
CA GLU A 173 -16.87 -11.05 9.58
C GLU A 173 -15.77 -12.04 9.96
N GLU A 174 -14.88 -11.64 10.88
CA GLU A 174 -13.79 -12.48 11.36
C GLU A 174 -14.32 -13.74 12.05
N LYS A 175 -15.43 -13.65 12.81
CA LYS A 175 -16.10 -14.83 13.38
C LYS A 175 -16.58 -15.83 12.33
N LEU A 176 -16.86 -15.39 11.11
CA LEU A 176 -17.37 -16.24 10.04
C LEU A 176 -16.25 -16.84 9.19
N HIS A 177 -15.19 -16.08 8.93
CA HIS A 177 -14.17 -16.46 7.95
C HIS A 177 -12.78 -16.71 8.54
N ALA A 178 -12.48 -16.15 9.72
CA ALA A 178 -11.21 -16.26 10.43
C ALA A 178 -9.98 -15.91 9.57
N ASP A 179 -10.11 -14.91 8.70
CA ASP A 179 -9.19 -14.62 7.61
C ASP A 179 -8.61 -13.21 7.60
N PHE A 180 -8.78 -12.46 8.69
CA PHE A 180 -8.12 -11.16 8.85
C PHE A 180 -6.77 -11.25 9.56
N LEU A 181 -5.91 -10.29 9.22
CA LEU A 181 -4.81 -9.80 10.05
C LEU A 181 -5.18 -8.40 10.52
N ARG A 182 -5.51 -8.29 11.81
CA ARG A 182 -5.85 -7.01 12.46
C ARG A 182 -4.56 -6.28 12.85
N LEU A 183 -4.39 -5.07 12.35
CA LEU A 183 -3.23 -4.22 12.63
C LEU A 183 -3.53 -3.22 13.74
N ASN A 184 -2.52 -2.89 14.53
CA ASN A 184 -2.53 -1.70 15.40
C ASN A 184 -2.24 -0.45 14.56
N HIS A 185 -3.22 -0.07 13.74
CA HIS A 185 -3.14 0.99 12.75
C HIS A 185 -4.51 1.63 12.60
N VAL A 186 -4.60 2.97 12.66
CA VAL A 186 -5.84 3.68 12.37
C VAL A 186 -6.00 3.77 10.86
N GLU A 187 -7.05 3.17 10.31
CA GLU A 187 -7.35 3.23 8.88
C GLU A 187 -7.65 4.67 8.42
N GLY A 188 -7.07 5.06 7.29
CA GLY A 188 -7.28 6.35 6.66
C GLY A 188 -6.78 6.35 5.21
N TYR A 189 -7.37 7.18 4.35
CA TYR A 189 -7.01 7.22 2.93
C TYR A 189 -5.54 7.59 2.69
N LEU A 190 -5.00 8.52 3.48
CA LEU A 190 -3.60 8.97 3.40
C LEU A 190 -2.64 8.10 4.23
N GLU A 191 -3.15 7.03 4.84
CA GLU A 191 -2.39 6.18 5.77
C GLU A 191 -1.94 4.85 5.14
N LEU A 192 -2.13 4.66 3.83
CA LEU A 192 -1.75 3.42 3.12
C LEU A 192 -0.27 3.07 3.29
N SER A 193 0.64 4.04 3.14
CA SER A 193 2.08 3.84 3.35
C SER A 193 2.40 3.42 4.79
N ALA A 194 1.65 3.95 5.76
CA ALA A 194 1.79 3.55 7.16
C ALA A 194 1.24 2.15 7.41
N LYS A 195 0.09 1.82 6.80
CA LYS A 195 -0.51 0.49 6.84
C LYS A 195 0.43 -0.57 6.30
N THR A 196 1.04 -0.35 5.14
CA THR A 196 2.01 -1.27 4.54
C THR A 196 3.20 -1.50 5.45
N LYS A 197 3.74 -0.42 6.04
CA LYS A 197 4.83 -0.53 7.03
C LYS A 197 4.42 -1.39 8.22
N THR A 198 3.28 -1.08 8.85
CA THR A 198 2.74 -1.85 9.99
C THR A 198 2.44 -3.30 9.61
N TYR A 199 1.96 -3.55 8.39
CA TYR A 199 1.70 -4.90 7.87
C TYR A 199 2.98 -5.73 7.87
N PHE A 200 4.05 -5.29 7.21
CA PHE A 200 5.30 -6.05 7.15
C PHE A 200 5.90 -6.28 8.55
N SER A 201 5.91 -5.25 9.41
CA SER A 201 6.38 -5.37 10.79
C SER A 201 5.58 -6.44 11.56
N THR A 202 4.26 -6.43 11.43
CA THR A 202 3.37 -7.37 12.14
C THR A 202 3.51 -8.79 11.57
N ALA A 203 3.58 -8.91 10.24
CA ALA A 203 3.71 -10.20 9.57
C ALA A 203 5.02 -10.92 9.95
N VAL A 204 6.14 -10.19 9.97
CA VAL A 204 7.44 -10.72 10.43
C VAL A 204 7.41 -11.15 11.90
N ALA A 205 6.69 -10.40 12.74
CA ALA A 205 6.55 -10.75 14.15
C ALA A 205 5.75 -12.04 14.38
N LEU A 206 4.75 -12.31 13.53
CA LEU A 206 3.84 -13.45 13.64
C LEU A 206 4.35 -14.71 12.94
N TRP A 207 4.89 -14.58 11.73
CA TRP A 207 5.24 -15.71 10.88
C TRP A 207 6.70 -15.60 10.42
N ASP A 208 7.44 -16.69 10.56
CA ASP A 208 8.77 -16.84 9.97
C ASP A 208 8.61 -17.38 8.53
N ALA A 209 8.65 -16.47 7.54
CA ALA A 209 8.43 -16.82 6.13
C ALA A 209 9.60 -16.40 5.24
N GLU A 210 9.82 -17.10 4.13
CA GLU A 210 10.86 -16.74 3.14
C GLU A 210 10.50 -15.46 2.38
N PHE A 211 9.22 -15.29 2.04
CA PHE A 211 8.70 -14.12 1.34
C PHE A 211 7.47 -13.51 2.03
N TYR A 212 7.34 -12.18 1.91
CA TYR A 212 6.17 -11.42 2.34
C TYR A 212 5.62 -10.66 1.15
N VAL A 213 4.33 -10.80 0.89
CA VAL A 213 3.65 -10.34 -0.33
C VAL A 213 2.54 -9.39 0.05
N LYS A 214 2.48 -8.22 -0.58
CA LYS A 214 1.34 -7.32 -0.50
C LYS A 214 0.53 -7.40 -1.79
N VAL A 215 -0.79 -7.44 -1.64
CA VAL A 215 -1.77 -7.46 -2.74
C VAL A 215 -2.90 -6.48 -2.44
N ASP A 216 -3.46 -5.82 -3.45
CA ASP A 216 -4.70 -5.03 -3.31
C ASP A 216 -5.97 -5.92 -3.45
N ASP A 217 -7.06 -5.55 -2.78
CA ASP A 217 -8.32 -6.33 -2.76
C ASP A 217 -9.13 -6.29 -4.06
N ASP A 218 -8.65 -5.59 -5.08
CA ASP A 218 -9.21 -5.54 -6.43
C ASP A 218 -8.26 -6.11 -7.49
N VAL A 219 -7.37 -7.03 -7.13
CA VAL A 219 -6.44 -7.72 -8.05
C VAL A 219 -6.78 -9.21 -8.15
N HIS A 220 -6.70 -9.80 -9.35
CA HIS A 220 -6.74 -11.26 -9.53
C HIS A 220 -5.33 -11.82 -9.45
N VAL A 221 -5.16 -12.93 -8.72
CA VAL A 221 -3.85 -13.57 -8.48
C VAL A 221 -3.93 -15.06 -8.80
N ASN A 222 -2.92 -15.56 -9.50
CA ASN A 222 -2.68 -16.99 -9.71
C ASN A 222 -1.62 -17.46 -8.69
N LEU A 223 -2.08 -18.16 -7.63
CA LEU A 223 -1.26 -18.48 -6.45
C LEU A 223 -0.11 -19.45 -6.75
N ALA A 224 -0.34 -20.45 -7.60
CA ALA A 224 0.69 -21.40 -8.02
C ALA A 224 1.75 -20.69 -8.84
N THR A 225 1.32 -19.86 -9.81
CA THR A 225 2.22 -19.06 -10.64
C THR A 225 3.03 -18.06 -9.80
N LEU A 226 2.41 -17.41 -8.81
CA LEU A 226 3.11 -16.57 -7.82
C LEU A 226 4.16 -17.39 -7.06
N GLY A 227 3.76 -18.54 -6.51
CA GLY A 227 4.64 -19.39 -5.72
C GLY A 227 5.85 -19.88 -6.53
N LEU A 228 5.62 -20.38 -7.75
CA LEU A 228 6.70 -20.82 -8.65
C LEU A 228 7.65 -19.67 -8.98
N THR A 229 7.12 -18.47 -9.22
CA THR A 229 7.93 -17.28 -9.48
C THR A 229 8.84 -16.95 -8.29
N LEU A 230 8.30 -16.94 -7.06
CA LEU A 230 9.09 -16.65 -5.86
C LEU A 230 10.07 -17.77 -5.51
N SER A 231 9.75 -19.04 -5.82
CA SER A 231 10.63 -20.18 -5.58
C SER A 231 11.99 -20.03 -6.29
N MET A 232 12.00 -19.37 -7.47
CA MET A 232 13.23 -19.10 -8.23
C MET A 232 14.17 -18.10 -7.56
N HIS A 233 13.71 -17.41 -6.52
CA HIS A 233 14.46 -16.37 -5.82
C HIS A 233 14.87 -16.76 -4.39
N ARG A 234 14.58 -17.99 -3.92
CA ARG A 234 14.86 -18.44 -2.55
C ARG A 234 16.30 -18.27 -2.09
N MET A 235 17.26 -18.43 -3.01
CA MET A 235 18.69 -18.35 -2.69
C MET A 235 19.22 -16.92 -2.59
N LYS A 236 18.39 -15.92 -2.84
CA LYS A 236 18.79 -14.51 -2.84
C LYS A 236 18.28 -13.84 -1.55
N PRO A 237 19.17 -13.26 -0.71
CA PRO A 237 18.78 -12.75 0.61
C PRO A 237 17.90 -11.49 0.53
N ARG A 238 18.22 -10.55 -0.36
CA ARG A 238 17.57 -9.24 -0.48
C ARG A 238 16.93 -9.08 -1.86
N VAL A 239 15.72 -9.59 -2.02
CA VAL A 239 14.99 -9.52 -3.30
C VAL A 239 13.70 -8.74 -3.14
N TYR A 240 13.48 -7.82 -4.07
CA TYR A 240 12.23 -7.11 -4.26
C TYR A 240 11.68 -7.47 -5.64
N VAL A 241 10.62 -8.28 -5.66
CA VAL A 241 10.00 -8.81 -6.88
C VAL A 241 8.69 -8.08 -7.15
N GLY A 242 8.51 -7.61 -8.38
CA GLY A 242 7.27 -7.01 -8.81
C GLY A 242 7.35 -6.55 -10.25
N CYS A 243 6.26 -5.95 -10.75
CA CYS A 243 6.30 -5.27 -12.03
C CYS A 243 6.91 -3.88 -11.85
N MET A 244 8.18 -3.73 -12.23
CA MET A 244 8.95 -2.52 -11.96
C MET A 244 8.55 -1.41 -12.93
N LYS A 245 8.31 -0.22 -12.38
CA LYS A 245 7.92 0.99 -13.10
C LYS A 245 8.72 2.20 -12.63
N SER A 246 8.69 3.24 -13.45
CA SER A 246 9.09 4.60 -13.09
C SER A 246 8.16 5.53 -13.88
N GLY A 247 7.65 6.55 -13.21
CA GLY A 247 6.66 7.47 -13.75
C GLY A 247 6.87 8.89 -13.23
N PRO A 248 6.22 9.89 -13.83
CA PRO A 248 6.37 11.28 -13.42
C PRO A 248 6.01 11.47 -11.94
N VAL A 249 6.77 12.29 -11.24
CA VAL A 249 6.44 12.70 -9.87
C VAL A 249 5.17 13.54 -9.90
N LEU A 250 4.21 13.21 -9.06
CA LEU A 250 2.90 13.88 -9.02
C LEU A 250 2.98 15.19 -8.22
N ALA A 251 3.67 16.19 -8.77
CA ALA A 251 3.92 17.49 -8.12
C ALA A 251 2.73 18.47 -8.18
N GLN A 252 1.73 18.21 -9.03
CA GLN A 252 0.59 19.12 -9.22
C GLN A 252 -0.45 18.94 -8.13
N LYS A 253 -0.81 20.03 -7.44
CA LYS A 253 -1.91 20.03 -6.46
C LYS A 253 -3.23 19.65 -7.14
N GLY A 254 -4.07 18.89 -6.42
CA GLY A 254 -5.40 18.50 -6.89
C GLY A 254 -5.44 17.20 -7.69
N VAL A 255 -4.30 16.65 -8.12
CA VAL A 255 -4.26 15.29 -8.68
C VAL A 255 -4.30 14.25 -7.57
N LYS A 256 -4.87 13.07 -7.90
CA LYS A 256 -4.85 11.92 -7.01
C LYS A 256 -3.39 11.58 -6.68
N TYR A 257 -3.09 11.39 -5.40
CA TYR A 257 -1.73 11.10 -4.90
C TYR A 257 -0.69 12.21 -5.16
N HIS A 258 -1.12 13.48 -5.20
CA HIS A 258 -0.19 14.61 -5.15
C HIS A 258 0.84 14.42 -4.02
N GLU A 259 2.11 14.50 -4.38
CA GLU A 259 3.23 14.34 -3.47
C GLU A 259 3.66 15.71 -2.93
N PRO A 260 3.31 16.09 -1.69
CA PRO A 260 3.67 17.40 -1.14
C PRO A 260 5.18 17.62 -1.04
N GLU A 261 5.97 16.55 -0.92
CA GLU A 261 7.42 16.59 -0.84
C GLU A 261 8.09 16.21 -2.18
N TYR A 262 7.43 16.54 -3.30
CA TYR A 262 7.91 16.21 -4.65
C TYR A 262 9.33 16.72 -4.93
N TRP A 263 9.75 17.80 -4.28
CA TRP A 263 11.08 18.40 -4.39
C TRP A 263 12.21 17.46 -3.93
N LYS A 264 11.91 16.41 -3.13
CA LYS A 264 12.89 15.38 -2.74
C LYS A 264 13.27 14.44 -3.89
N PHE A 265 12.50 14.44 -4.98
CA PHE A 265 12.75 13.63 -6.17
C PHE A 265 13.51 14.42 -7.26
N GLY A 266 14.05 15.58 -6.88
CA GLY A 266 14.77 16.49 -7.77
C GLY A 266 13.87 17.58 -8.33
N GLU A 267 14.01 17.87 -9.63
CA GLU A 267 13.36 19.00 -10.28
C GLU A 267 11.95 18.65 -10.80
N VAL A 268 11.17 19.70 -11.09
CA VAL A 268 9.84 19.54 -11.70
C VAL A 268 9.99 18.85 -13.06
N GLY A 269 9.24 17.76 -13.26
CA GLY A 269 9.34 16.91 -14.45
C GLY A 269 10.16 15.63 -14.23
N ASN A 270 10.86 15.51 -13.10
CA ASN A 270 11.53 14.27 -12.75
C ASN A 270 10.54 13.11 -12.55
N LYS A 271 11.09 11.90 -12.65
CA LYS A 271 10.39 10.66 -12.42
C LYS A 271 10.74 10.10 -11.05
N TYR A 272 9.80 9.36 -10.45
CA TYR A 272 10.11 8.51 -9.32
C TYR A 272 11.24 7.53 -9.68
N PHE A 273 12.07 7.18 -8.71
CA PHE A 273 13.01 6.06 -8.85
C PHE A 273 12.24 4.78 -9.21
N ARG A 274 12.97 3.78 -9.72
CA ARG A 274 12.36 2.53 -10.13
C ARG A 274 11.83 1.76 -8.91
N HIS A 275 10.55 1.40 -8.93
CA HIS A 275 9.85 0.67 -7.85
C HIS A 275 8.81 -0.26 -8.46
N ALA A 276 8.37 -1.29 -7.73
CA ALA A 276 7.29 -2.16 -8.18
C ALA A 276 5.94 -1.44 -8.10
N THR A 277 5.00 -1.80 -8.96
CA THR A 277 3.63 -1.27 -8.88
C THR A 277 2.90 -1.74 -7.62
N GLY A 278 2.05 -0.88 -7.04
CA GLY A 278 1.37 -1.16 -5.77
C GLY A 278 0.40 -2.33 -5.77
N GLN A 279 -0.15 -2.76 -6.91
CA GLN A 279 -1.19 -3.80 -6.97
C GLN A 279 -0.72 -5.15 -6.40
N LEU A 280 0.52 -5.53 -6.69
CA LEU A 280 1.14 -6.74 -6.15
C LEU A 280 2.67 -6.62 -6.19
N TYR A 281 3.31 -6.88 -5.06
CA TYR A 281 4.76 -7.06 -4.98
C TYR A 281 5.13 -8.00 -3.83
N ALA A 282 6.32 -8.59 -3.92
CA ALA A 282 6.88 -9.48 -2.92
C ALA A 282 8.27 -9.02 -2.50
N ILE A 283 8.58 -9.18 -1.22
CA ILE A 283 9.91 -8.91 -0.66
C ILE A 283 10.40 -10.12 0.12
N SER A 284 11.71 -10.35 0.09
CA SER A 284 12.33 -11.41 0.90
C SER A 284 12.26 -11.10 2.40
N LYS A 285 12.44 -12.14 3.22
CA LYS A 285 12.48 -12.04 4.69
C LYS A 285 13.41 -10.94 5.20
N ASP A 286 14.61 -10.80 4.63
CA ASP A 286 15.59 -9.81 5.08
C ASP A 286 15.08 -8.38 4.89
N LEU A 287 14.39 -8.11 3.77
CA LEU A 287 13.80 -6.80 3.50
C LEU A 287 12.58 -6.52 4.38
N ALA A 288 11.73 -7.52 4.60
CA ALA A 288 10.61 -7.38 5.53
C ALA A 288 11.11 -7.15 6.97
N THR A 289 12.17 -7.85 7.37
CA THR A 289 12.83 -7.67 8.67
C THR A 289 13.47 -6.30 8.78
N TYR A 290 14.12 -5.80 7.72
CA TYR A 290 14.64 -4.44 7.66
C TYR A 290 13.54 -3.40 7.89
N ILE A 291 12.37 -3.57 7.25
CA ILE A 291 11.21 -2.70 7.49
C ILE A 291 10.81 -2.74 8.96
N SER A 292 10.67 -3.94 9.52
CA SER A 292 10.26 -4.14 10.92
C SER A 292 11.19 -3.45 11.92
N ILE A 293 12.51 -3.62 11.74
CA ILE A 293 13.53 -3.04 12.61
C ILE A 293 13.58 -1.51 12.49
N ASN A 294 13.45 -0.97 11.28
CA ASN A 294 13.67 0.46 11.02
C ASN A 294 12.38 1.27 10.91
N GLN A 295 11.23 0.68 11.26
CA GLN A 295 9.92 1.25 10.97
C GLN A 295 9.75 2.71 11.42
N ASP A 296 10.36 3.12 12.54
CA ASP A 296 10.20 4.48 13.07
C ASP A 296 10.92 5.56 12.26
N VAL A 297 11.94 5.19 11.48
CA VAL A 297 12.72 6.11 10.64
C VAL A 297 12.37 6.02 9.15
N LEU A 298 11.60 5.00 8.75
CA LEU A 298 11.15 4.85 7.37
C LEU A 298 10.11 5.93 7.01
N HIS A 299 10.54 6.82 6.12
CA HIS A 299 9.75 7.93 5.61
C HIS A 299 8.57 7.44 4.74
N LYS A 300 7.45 8.15 4.76
CA LYS A 300 6.24 7.79 4.04
C LYS A 300 5.92 8.89 3.03
N TYR A 301 5.84 8.53 1.77
CA TYR A 301 5.35 9.36 0.69
C TYR A 301 3.84 9.14 0.49
N ALA A 302 3.19 10.02 -0.29
CA ALA A 302 1.76 9.94 -0.59
C ALA A 302 1.39 8.68 -1.35
N ASN A 303 2.28 8.20 -2.22
CA ASN A 303 2.16 6.91 -2.90
C ASN A 303 2.79 5.80 -2.06
N GLU A 304 2.03 4.75 -1.81
CA GLU A 304 2.43 3.61 -0.97
C GLU A 304 3.55 2.78 -1.62
N ASP A 305 3.45 2.54 -2.92
CA ASP A 305 4.45 1.79 -3.69
C ASP A 305 5.76 2.57 -3.86
N VAL A 306 5.67 3.89 -4.04
CA VAL A 306 6.83 4.79 -3.96
C VAL A 306 7.45 4.75 -2.57
N SER A 307 6.65 4.78 -1.50
CA SER A 307 7.17 4.68 -0.12
C SER A 307 8.01 3.41 0.06
N LEU A 308 7.47 2.25 -0.32
CA LEU A 308 8.17 0.98 -0.23
C LEU A 308 9.49 1.00 -1.01
N GLY A 309 9.47 1.43 -2.28
CA GLY A 309 10.69 1.47 -3.10
C GLY A 309 11.75 2.41 -2.53
N SER A 310 11.35 3.51 -1.88
CA SER A 310 12.30 4.44 -1.24
C SER A 310 13.06 3.82 -0.08
N TRP A 311 12.46 2.83 0.60
CA TRP A 311 13.10 2.14 1.72
C TRP A 311 14.24 1.23 1.26
N PHE A 312 14.26 0.88 -0.04
CA PHE A 312 15.21 -0.06 -0.62
C PHE A 312 16.23 0.59 -1.56
N ILE A 313 16.01 1.82 -2.03
CA ILE A 313 16.88 2.46 -3.04
C ILE A 313 18.33 2.64 -2.56
N GLY A 314 18.55 2.83 -1.26
CA GLY A 314 19.88 2.95 -0.65
C GLY A 314 20.50 1.62 -0.22
N LEU A 315 19.81 0.50 -0.46
CA LEU A 315 20.24 -0.84 -0.07
C LEU A 315 20.70 -1.63 -1.30
N ASP A 316 21.57 -2.61 -1.07
CA ASP A 316 22.00 -3.58 -2.08
C ASP A 316 20.89 -4.63 -2.31
N VAL A 317 19.84 -4.24 -3.03
CA VAL A 317 18.62 -5.03 -3.28
C VAL A 317 18.52 -5.44 -4.75
N ASP A 318 18.26 -6.72 -4.97
CA ASP A 318 17.94 -7.23 -6.30
C ASP A 318 16.49 -6.88 -6.67
N HIS A 319 16.34 -5.92 -7.59
CA HIS A 319 15.05 -5.49 -8.12
C HIS A 319 14.68 -6.35 -9.32
N VAL A 320 13.79 -7.33 -9.09
CA VAL A 320 13.32 -8.24 -10.14
C VAL A 320 12.08 -7.64 -10.81
N ASP A 321 12.22 -7.30 -12.10
CA ASP A 321 11.11 -6.83 -12.95
C ASP A 321 10.40 -7.99 -13.63
N ASP A 322 9.33 -8.49 -13.01
CA ASP A 322 8.48 -9.53 -13.58
C ASP A 322 7.17 -8.94 -14.13
N ARG A 323 7.09 -8.88 -15.46
CA ARG A 323 5.92 -8.35 -16.18
C ARG A 323 4.68 -9.22 -16.08
N ARG A 324 4.80 -10.47 -15.59
CA ARG A 324 3.64 -11.33 -15.31
C ARG A 324 2.88 -10.88 -14.07
N MET A 325 3.46 -10.02 -13.23
CA MET A 325 2.83 -9.46 -12.03
C MET A 325 1.97 -8.20 -12.31
N CYS A 326 1.79 -7.82 -13.57
CA CYS A 326 1.01 -6.65 -13.98
C CYS A 326 0.32 -6.81 -15.35
N CYS A 327 -0.21 -7.99 -15.62
CA CYS A 327 -0.97 -8.21 -16.85
C CYS A 327 -2.27 -7.42 -16.85
N GLY A 328 -2.72 -7.04 -18.04
CA GLY A 328 -4.09 -6.55 -18.22
C GLY A 328 -5.10 -7.67 -17.96
N THR A 329 -6.32 -7.30 -17.55
CA THR A 329 -7.44 -8.24 -17.57
C THR A 329 -7.79 -8.66 -19.02
N PRO A 330 -8.74 -9.58 -19.25
CA PRO A 330 -9.09 -10.04 -20.60
C PRO A 330 -9.23 -8.91 -21.63
N PRO A 331 -8.64 -9.05 -22.83
CA PRO A 331 -8.05 -10.30 -23.37
C PRO A 331 -6.55 -10.51 -23.09
N ASP A 332 -5.85 -9.57 -22.43
CA ASP A 332 -4.37 -9.61 -22.33
C ASP A 332 -3.86 -10.85 -21.57
N CYS A 333 -4.39 -11.09 -20.36
CA CYS A 333 -4.03 -12.26 -19.56
C CYS A 333 -4.25 -13.60 -20.30
N GLU A 334 -5.30 -13.70 -21.11
CA GLU A 334 -5.68 -14.92 -21.84
C GLU A 334 -4.69 -15.20 -22.96
N TRP A 335 -4.38 -14.18 -23.77
CA TRP A 335 -3.40 -14.32 -24.84
C TRP A 335 -2.01 -14.67 -24.28
N LYS A 336 -1.64 -14.08 -23.15
CA LYS A 336 -0.38 -14.43 -22.46
C LYS A 336 -0.39 -15.87 -21.96
N ALA A 337 -1.50 -16.33 -21.37
CA ALA A 337 -1.64 -17.72 -20.93
C ALA A 337 -1.56 -18.71 -22.11
N GLN A 338 -2.23 -18.40 -23.23
CA GLN A 338 -2.17 -19.21 -24.47
C GLN A 338 -0.75 -19.28 -25.06
N ALA A 339 0.05 -18.22 -24.88
CA ALA A 339 1.45 -18.18 -25.27
C ALA A 339 2.40 -18.85 -24.23
N GLY A 340 1.87 -19.53 -23.22
CA GLY A 340 2.66 -20.18 -22.16
C GLY A 340 3.20 -19.22 -21.09
N ASN A 341 2.83 -17.95 -21.12
CA ASN A 341 3.25 -16.92 -20.18
C ASN A 341 2.13 -16.57 -19.20
N VAL A 342 1.68 -17.57 -18.42
CA VAL A 342 0.62 -17.37 -17.43
C VAL A 342 0.97 -16.22 -16.48
N CYS A 343 0.02 -15.31 -16.30
CA CYS A 343 0.18 -14.13 -15.46
C CYS A 343 0.14 -14.50 -13.98
N VAL A 344 1.01 -13.89 -13.17
CA VAL A 344 0.96 -13.94 -11.71
C VAL A 344 -0.22 -13.11 -11.21
N ALA A 345 -0.43 -11.93 -11.79
CA ALA A 345 -1.51 -11.03 -11.41
C ALA A 345 -2.10 -10.30 -12.63
N SER A 346 -3.41 -10.07 -12.56
CA SER A 346 -4.17 -9.40 -13.63
C SER A 346 -5.01 -8.24 -13.05
N PHE A 347 -4.89 -7.05 -13.63
CA PHE A 347 -5.66 -5.85 -13.24
C PHE A 347 -5.72 -4.82 -14.38
N ASP A 348 -6.54 -3.78 -14.22
CA ASP A 348 -6.68 -2.70 -15.21
C ASP A 348 -5.91 -1.45 -14.76
N TRP A 349 -5.00 -0.97 -15.62
CA TRP A 349 -4.24 0.26 -15.34
C TRP A 349 -5.15 1.49 -15.12
N LYS A 350 -6.27 1.56 -15.85
CA LYS A 350 -7.22 2.70 -15.83
C LYS A 350 -7.77 3.02 -14.43
N CYS A 351 -7.99 2.00 -13.60
CA CYS A 351 -8.52 2.17 -12.25
C CYS A 351 -7.53 1.70 -11.17
N SER A 352 -6.29 1.35 -11.56
CA SER A 352 -5.24 0.88 -10.66
C SER A 352 -5.65 -0.37 -9.85
N GLY A 353 -6.35 -1.28 -10.52
CA GLY A 353 -7.02 -2.47 -9.97
C GLY A 353 -7.98 -3.04 -11.03
N ILE A 354 -8.76 -4.07 -10.76
CA ILE A 354 -9.82 -4.51 -11.67
C ILE A 354 -10.97 -3.51 -11.58
N CYS A 355 -11.33 -2.90 -12.70
CA CYS A 355 -12.42 -1.92 -12.70
C CYS A 355 -13.73 -2.64 -12.43
N ARG A 356 -14.56 -2.11 -11.52
CA ARG A 356 -15.78 -2.80 -11.02
C ARG A 356 -15.45 -4.22 -10.54
N SER A 357 -14.46 -4.33 -9.66
CA SER A 357 -13.90 -5.62 -9.22
C SER A 357 -14.94 -6.54 -8.60
N VAL A 358 -15.93 -6.02 -7.88
CA VAL A 358 -17.02 -6.83 -7.30
C VAL A 358 -17.74 -7.63 -8.38
N GLU A 359 -18.00 -7.02 -9.53
CA GLU A 359 -18.71 -7.64 -10.65
C GLU A 359 -17.77 -8.44 -11.57
N ARG A 360 -16.55 -7.93 -11.81
CA ARG A 360 -15.63 -8.46 -12.83
C ARG A 360 -14.63 -9.49 -12.33
N MET A 361 -14.34 -9.56 -11.03
CA MET A 361 -13.35 -10.51 -10.50
C MET A 361 -13.64 -11.96 -10.93
N LYS A 362 -14.91 -12.37 -10.93
CA LYS A 362 -15.31 -13.71 -11.34
C LYS A 362 -15.05 -13.99 -12.83
N GLU A 363 -15.35 -13.04 -13.71
CA GLU A 363 -15.07 -13.16 -15.14
C GLU A 363 -13.56 -13.23 -15.39
N VAL A 364 -12.80 -12.33 -14.75
CA VAL A 364 -11.33 -12.30 -14.84
C VAL A 364 -10.75 -13.62 -14.34
N HIS A 365 -11.22 -14.14 -13.21
CA HIS A 365 -10.74 -15.40 -12.67
C HIS A 365 -11.04 -16.60 -13.60
N LEU A 366 -12.22 -16.65 -14.21
CA LEU A 366 -12.58 -17.72 -15.15
C LEU A 366 -11.69 -17.74 -16.41
N ARG A 367 -11.23 -16.56 -16.85
CA ARG A 367 -10.50 -16.40 -18.12
C ARG A 367 -8.98 -16.34 -17.95
N CYS A 368 -8.51 -15.73 -16.87
CA CYS A 368 -7.09 -15.56 -16.54
C CYS A 368 -6.58 -16.57 -15.51
N GLY A 369 -7.48 -17.33 -14.88
CA GLY A 369 -7.15 -18.27 -13.81
C GLY A 369 -6.28 -19.41 -14.29
N GLU A 370 -5.35 -19.83 -13.44
CA GLU A 370 -4.67 -21.12 -13.57
C GLU A 370 -5.62 -22.29 -13.25
N ASP A 371 -5.22 -23.52 -13.60
CA ASP A 371 -5.97 -24.73 -13.27
C ASP A 371 -6.21 -24.84 -11.75
N GLU A 372 -7.39 -25.30 -11.33
CA GLU A 372 -7.75 -25.40 -9.90
C GLU A 372 -6.76 -26.28 -9.11
N ASN A 373 -6.12 -27.25 -9.76
CA ASN A 373 -5.12 -28.13 -9.15
C ASN A 373 -3.68 -27.62 -9.31
N ALA A 374 -3.44 -26.50 -10.00
CA ALA A 374 -2.10 -25.97 -10.23
C ALA A 374 -1.36 -25.71 -8.92
N LEU A 375 -2.05 -25.11 -7.94
CA LEU A 375 -1.46 -24.78 -6.63
C LEU A 375 -1.05 -26.04 -5.85
N TRP A 376 -1.86 -27.09 -5.92
CA TRP A 376 -1.60 -28.35 -5.22
C TRP A 376 -0.52 -29.18 -5.92
N SER A 377 -0.46 -29.10 -7.25
CA SER A 377 0.53 -29.81 -8.08
C SER A 377 1.88 -29.11 -8.14
N ALA A 378 1.93 -27.80 -7.85
CA ALA A 378 3.17 -27.03 -7.84
C ALA A 378 4.15 -27.54 -6.77
N ALA A 379 5.37 -27.85 -7.20
CA ALA A 379 6.51 -28.11 -6.32
C ALA A 379 7.11 -26.78 -5.89
N LEU A 380 6.61 -26.25 -4.76
CA LEU A 380 6.98 -24.93 -4.24
C LEU A 380 8.23 -24.96 -3.39
#